data_AF-A0A8D0CPX2-F1
#
_entry.id   AF-A0A8D0CPX2-F1
#
_cell.length_a   1.000
_cell.length_b   1.000
_cell.length_c   1.000
_cell.angle_alpha   90.00
_cell.angle_beta   90.00
_cell.angle_gamma   90.00
#
_symmetry.space_group_name_H-M   'P 1'
#
loop_
_entity.id
_entity.type
_entity.pdbx_description
1 polymer ?
#
loop_
_entity_poly.entity_id
_entity_poly.type
_entity_poly.pdbx_seq_one_letter_code
_entity_poly.pdbx_strand_id
1 'polypeptide(L)'
;MDLLECPLCLFLMCEPVTMSCGHTFCRRCVGGYLPSKCPSCKERLKQREVKIMKNNVLLISVVEKCCPDETKTKCQIQEKLKANELMEALRIANEALHLVPDDQSLKVYRAEANWGLMRFSDALTDLDYLCCLRPSWTEGFFRKGTVLLELGQQTDALIQFYRCLKLHADFVPAKSQIKKILEAEGMAVPDEASCILQLVSEYLKGPCPITSVSDSQGPSHPEGFKHLCGDEGKGRREVHQGSKVKHDTGTECCLSLCQAVSFLPAAEEDEEMMMRKEDGHGKGENGHSREKRLSVLTVSDFECPLCIRLFFEPVTTPCGHTFCRNCIERSLDHNLRCPLCKQPLQEFFKNRKYNPTVLLQDIMARLFPSQLAERKQVHDAEMAELSNLTKDIPIFVCTVAYPGLPCPLHIFEPRYRLMMRRCMETGTKKFGMCSYEHGKGFADYGCMLEIHSLELLPDGRSFVDAVGGSRYKVLKRGQRDGYHTADIEYLEDLKVDGSELELLESLHDSVYQQAQDWYQRLGSRIREQINRQYGIMPDKEENIQASSNGPAWCWWLLSVLQLDPAYQTTVLSLTSLKDRLGHLRLVLEYFSQS
;
A
#
# COMPACT_ATOMS: atom_id res chain seq x y z
N MET A 1 -11.84 15.82 15.39
CA MET A 1 -12.23 14.43 15.67
C MET A 1 -11.07 13.77 16.36
N ASP A 2 -11.33 12.95 17.38
CA ASP A 2 -10.29 12.26 18.14
C ASP A 2 -9.47 11.40 17.16
N LEU A 3 -8.14 11.50 17.15
CA LEU A 3 -7.32 10.84 16.12
C LEU A 3 -7.51 9.32 16.14
N LEU A 4 -7.84 8.75 17.29
CA LEU A 4 -8.04 7.30 17.44
C LEU A 4 -9.50 6.86 17.27
N GLU A 5 -10.41 7.77 16.91
CA GLU A 5 -11.79 7.42 16.58
C GLU A 5 -11.92 6.97 15.11
N CYS A 6 -12.69 5.92 14.88
CA CYS A 6 -13.03 5.50 13.53
C CYS A 6 -13.94 6.54 12.86
N PRO A 7 -13.65 7.01 11.62
CA PRO A 7 -14.47 8.01 10.95
C PRO A 7 -15.92 7.60 10.65
N LEU A 8 -16.23 6.29 10.73
CA LEU A 8 -17.56 5.74 10.44
C LEU A 8 -18.41 5.57 11.68
N CYS A 9 -17.88 4.89 12.70
CA CYS A 9 -18.62 4.66 13.93
C CYS A 9 -18.32 5.68 15.02
N LEU A 10 -17.37 6.60 14.84
CA LEU A 10 -16.97 7.63 15.80
C LEU A 10 -16.73 7.06 17.22
N PHE A 11 -16.27 5.82 17.28
CA PHE A 11 -15.85 5.15 18.50
C PHE A 11 -14.34 4.94 18.44
N LEU A 12 -13.71 4.74 19.60
CA LEU A 12 -12.34 4.29 19.69
C LEU A 12 -12.12 3.10 18.73
N MET A 13 -11.10 3.20 17.90
CA MET A 13 -10.90 2.30 16.80
C MET A 13 -10.60 0.88 17.30
N CYS A 14 -11.37 -0.09 16.81
CA CYS A 14 -11.29 -1.49 17.22
C CYS A 14 -11.06 -2.35 15.99
N GLU A 15 -10.07 -3.26 16.07
CA GLU A 15 -9.60 -4.06 14.93
C GLU A 15 -9.37 -3.16 13.69
N PRO A 16 -8.49 -2.12 13.77
CA PRO A 16 -8.28 -1.17 12.69
C PRO A 16 -7.87 -1.89 11.40
N VAL A 17 -8.48 -1.58 10.27
CA VAL A 17 -8.12 -2.08 8.95
C VAL A 17 -7.80 -0.89 8.06
N THR A 18 -6.57 -0.85 7.55
CA THR A 18 -6.14 0.17 6.58
C THR A 18 -6.48 -0.30 5.17
N MET A 19 -7.14 0.56 4.40
CA MET A 19 -7.55 0.30 3.02
C MET A 19 -6.40 0.53 2.04
N SER A 20 -6.53 0.04 0.80
CA SER A 20 -5.53 0.28 -0.25
C SER A 20 -5.30 1.77 -0.56
N CYS A 21 -6.26 2.64 -0.26
CA CYS A 21 -6.15 4.10 -0.38
C CYS A 21 -5.57 4.78 0.87
N GLY A 22 -5.04 4.04 1.84
CA GLY A 22 -4.39 4.59 3.04
C GLY A 22 -5.31 4.94 4.22
N HIS A 23 -6.62 4.97 4.03
CA HIS A 23 -7.58 5.30 5.10
C HIS A 23 -7.85 4.09 6.00
N THR A 24 -7.99 4.33 7.31
CA THR A 24 -8.21 3.27 8.30
C THR A 24 -9.61 3.36 8.92
N PHE A 25 -10.25 2.21 9.11
CA PHE A 25 -11.57 2.08 9.74
C PHE A 25 -11.59 0.86 10.67
N CYS A 26 -12.57 0.76 11.57
CA CYS A 26 -12.78 -0.48 12.32
C CYS A 26 -13.17 -1.63 11.37
N ARG A 27 -12.66 -2.85 11.62
CA ARG A 27 -13.03 -4.05 10.85
C ARG A 27 -14.55 -4.23 10.78
N ARG A 28 -15.30 -4.02 11.86
CA ARG A 28 -16.78 -4.14 11.82
C ARG A 28 -17.45 -3.10 10.90
N CYS A 29 -16.87 -1.91 10.78
CA CYS A 29 -17.42 -0.84 9.94
C CYS A 29 -17.21 -1.10 8.44
N VAL A 30 -16.22 -1.93 8.08
CA VAL A 30 -15.93 -2.27 6.68
C VAL A 30 -16.12 -3.76 6.34
N GLY A 31 -16.24 -4.64 7.34
CA GLY A 31 -16.00 -6.09 7.22
C GLY A 31 -17.26 -6.94 7.05
N GLY A 32 -18.45 -6.44 7.38
CA GLY A 32 -19.71 -7.14 7.09
C GLY A 32 -20.18 -6.97 5.65
N TYR A 33 -19.93 -5.79 5.08
CA TYR A 33 -20.16 -5.47 3.68
C TYR A 33 -19.22 -4.35 3.27
N LEU A 34 -18.41 -4.64 2.26
CA LEU A 34 -17.37 -3.74 1.80
C LEU A 34 -17.97 -2.68 0.88
N PRO A 35 -17.86 -1.39 1.22
CA PRO A 35 -18.35 -0.35 0.32
C PRO A 35 -17.54 -0.40 -0.99
N SER A 36 -18.24 -0.22 -2.11
CA SER A 36 -17.63 -0.20 -3.46
C SER A 36 -16.57 0.91 -3.60
N LYS A 37 -16.62 1.90 -2.71
CA LYS A 37 -15.79 3.09 -2.63
C LYS A 37 -15.36 3.35 -1.20
N CYS A 38 -14.17 3.90 -1.00
CA CYS A 38 -13.71 4.35 0.30
C CYS A 38 -14.69 5.39 0.88
N PRO A 39 -15.16 5.23 2.12
CA PRO A 39 -16.07 6.20 2.72
C PRO A 39 -15.51 7.62 2.83
N SER A 40 -14.18 7.74 3.02
CA SER A 40 -13.47 9.02 3.16
C SER A 40 -13.12 9.64 1.80
N CYS A 41 -12.33 8.95 0.96
CA CYS A 41 -11.82 9.52 -0.29
C CYS A 41 -12.60 9.15 -1.56
N LYS A 42 -13.64 8.31 -1.44
CA LYS A 42 -14.47 7.80 -2.55
C LYS A 42 -13.73 7.00 -3.63
N GLU A 43 -12.45 6.69 -3.46
CA GLU A 43 -11.69 5.80 -4.37
C GLU A 43 -12.36 4.43 -4.43
N ARG A 44 -12.49 3.87 -5.64
CA ARG A 44 -13.09 2.55 -5.87
C ARG A 44 -12.22 1.46 -5.25
N LEU A 45 -12.81 0.65 -4.39
CA LEU A 45 -12.13 -0.45 -3.70
C LEU A 45 -12.44 -1.76 -4.41
N LYS A 46 -11.42 -2.54 -4.76
CA LYS A 46 -11.64 -3.88 -5.32
C LYS A 46 -12.01 -4.84 -4.19
N GLN A 47 -13.21 -5.43 -4.25
CA GLN A 47 -13.72 -6.33 -3.20
C GLN A 47 -12.76 -7.49 -2.85
N ARG A 48 -12.00 -8.01 -3.82
CA ARG A 48 -10.98 -9.05 -3.58
C ARG A 48 -9.81 -8.55 -2.74
N GLU A 49 -9.34 -7.33 -2.97
CA GLU A 49 -8.22 -6.74 -2.24
C GLU A 49 -8.59 -6.54 -0.76
N VAL A 50 -9.83 -6.12 -0.48
CA VAL A 50 -10.21 -5.78 0.90
C VAL A 50 -10.45 -7.02 1.78
N LYS A 51 -10.94 -8.14 1.21
CA LYS A 51 -11.08 -9.40 1.96
C LYS A 51 -9.75 -9.93 2.49
N ILE A 52 -8.63 -9.55 1.85
CA ILE A 52 -7.29 -9.98 2.22
C ILE A 52 -6.71 -9.09 3.34
N MET A 53 -7.23 -7.87 3.51
CA MET A 53 -6.71 -6.91 4.49
C MET A 53 -6.90 -7.43 5.91
N LYS A 54 -5.79 -7.52 6.63
CA LYS A 54 -5.74 -7.83 8.05
C LYS A 54 -5.74 -6.54 8.87
N ASN A 55 -5.88 -6.71 10.18
CA ASN A 55 -5.87 -5.59 11.10
C ASN A 55 -4.48 -4.94 11.10
N ASN A 56 -4.44 -3.61 11.13
CA ASN A 56 -3.23 -2.81 11.25
C ASN A 56 -2.63 -3.04 12.64
N VAL A 57 -1.53 -3.79 12.67
CA VAL A 57 -0.87 -4.24 13.91
C VAL A 57 -0.36 -3.05 14.71
N LEU A 58 0.24 -2.07 14.04
CA LEU A 58 0.76 -0.87 14.70
C LEU A 58 -0.36 -0.04 15.34
N LEU A 59 -1.47 0.17 14.62
CA LEU A 59 -2.59 0.94 15.16
C LEU A 59 -3.30 0.21 16.31
N ILE A 60 -3.29 -1.13 16.36
CA ILE A 60 -3.74 -1.87 17.55
C ILE A 60 -2.88 -1.48 18.74
N SER A 61 -1.55 -1.58 18.62
CA SER A 61 -0.62 -1.26 19.70
C SER A 61 -0.71 0.20 20.15
N VAL A 62 -0.89 1.14 19.21
CA VAL A 62 -1.10 2.56 19.51
C VAL A 62 -2.38 2.77 20.32
N VAL A 63 -3.51 2.17 19.90
CA VAL A 63 -4.80 2.31 20.60
C VAL A 63 -4.74 1.67 21.99
N GLU A 64 -4.12 0.49 22.11
CA GLU A 64 -3.93 -0.21 23.39
C GLU A 64 -3.06 0.59 24.36
N LYS A 65 -1.97 1.19 23.88
CA LYS A 65 -1.08 2.00 24.72
C LYS A 65 -1.77 3.28 25.20
N CYS A 66 -2.56 3.95 24.35
CA CYS A 66 -3.27 5.18 24.70
C CYS A 66 -4.50 4.98 25.58
N CYS A 67 -5.19 3.84 25.47
CA CYS A 67 -6.48 3.58 26.13
C CYS A 67 -6.54 2.17 26.74
N PRO A 68 -5.61 1.77 27.63
CA PRO A 68 -5.41 0.38 28.05
C PRO A 68 -6.63 -0.22 28.77
N ASP A 69 -7.27 0.54 29.67
CA ASP A 69 -8.42 0.03 30.41
C ASP A 69 -9.65 -0.11 29.51
N GLU A 70 -9.91 0.89 28.66
CA GLU A 70 -11.02 0.84 27.70
C GLU A 70 -10.86 -0.30 26.70
N THR A 71 -9.66 -0.50 26.15
CA THR A 71 -9.41 -1.59 25.20
C THR A 71 -9.53 -2.95 25.87
N LYS A 72 -8.95 -3.13 27.06
CA LYS A 72 -9.03 -4.39 27.82
C LYS A 72 -10.48 -4.79 28.10
N THR A 73 -11.28 -3.87 28.65
CA THR A 73 -12.70 -4.15 28.94
C THR A 73 -13.48 -4.45 27.67
N LYS A 74 -13.29 -3.66 26.59
CA LYS A 74 -13.99 -3.88 25.31
C LYS A 74 -13.59 -5.22 24.67
N CYS A 75 -12.32 -5.61 24.74
CA CYS A 75 -11.83 -6.91 24.27
C CYS A 75 -12.45 -8.07 25.06
N GLN A 76 -12.51 -7.97 26.39
CA GLN A 76 -13.16 -8.99 27.23
C GLN A 76 -14.64 -9.17 26.86
N ILE A 77 -15.39 -8.08 26.69
CA ILE A 77 -16.80 -8.15 26.29
C ILE A 77 -16.94 -8.83 24.91
N GLN A 78 -16.11 -8.43 23.95
CA GLN A 78 -16.14 -9.02 22.60
C GLN A 78 -15.79 -10.51 22.58
N GLU A 79 -14.81 -10.94 23.38
CA GLU A 79 -14.44 -12.35 23.53
C GLU A 79 -15.63 -13.15 24.08
N LYS A 80 -16.29 -12.66 25.12
CA LYS A 80 -17.48 -13.30 25.71
C LYS A 80 -18.65 -13.35 24.75
N LEU A 81 -18.89 -12.30 23.97
CA LEU A 81 -19.88 -12.30 22.89
C LEU A 81 -19.55 -13.36 21.82
N LYS A 82 -18.28 -13.46 21.39
CA LYS A 82 -17.83 -14.46 20.40
C LYS A 82 -17.93 -15.90 20.94
N ALA A 83 -17.69 -16.11 22.23
CA ALA A 83 -17.84 -17.38 22.92
C ALA A 83 -19.31 -17.75 23.23
N ASN A 84 -20.27 -16.88 22.88
CA ASN A 84 -21.69 -17.01 23.22
C ASN A 84 -21.97 -17.04 24.74
N GLU A 85 -21.05 -16.51 25.55
CA GLU A 85 -21.21 -16.32 27.00
C GLU A 85 -21.93 -14.99 27.28
N LEU A 86 -23.17 -14.89 26.79
CA LEU A 86 -23.90 -13.61 26.70
C LEU A 86 -24.21 -12.98 28.06
N MET A 87 -24.51 -13.77 29.08
CA MET A 87 -24.74 -13.26 30.44
C MET A 87 -23.49 -12.60 31.03
N GLU A 88 -22.32 -13.18 30.77
CA GLU A 88 -21.05 -12.66 31.26
C GLU A 88 -20.65 -11.40 30.49
N ALA A 89 -20.84 -11.38 29.17
CA ALA A 89 -20.68 -10.18 28.35
C ALA A 89 -21.55 -9.02 28.87
N LEU A 90 -22.82 -9.31 29.20
CA LEU A 90 -23.76 -8.34 29.77
C LEU A 90 -23.31 -7.84 31.15
N ARG A 91 -22.82 -8.73 32.02
CA ARG A 91 -22.30 -8.38 33.36
C ARG A 91 -21.14 -7.39 33.25
N ILE A 92 -20.13 -7.73 32.44
CA ILE A 92 -18.95 -6.88 32.24
C ILE A 92 -19.34 -5.53 31.62
N ALA A 93 -20.25 -5.52 30.63
CA ALA A 93 -20.72 -4.28 30.02
C ALA A 93 -21.46 -3.36 31.01
N ASN A 94 -22.29 -3.92 31.90
CA ASN A 94 -22.97 -3.14 32.94
C ASN A 94 -21.99 -2.58 33.98
N GLU A 95 -21.03 -3.38 34.45
CA GLU A 95 -19.98 -2.92 35.37
C GLU A 95 -19.17 -1.77 34.77
N ALA A 96 -18.81 -1.89 33.49
CA ALA A 96 -18.10 -0.85 32.78
C ALA A 96 -18.94 0.42 32.58
N LEU A 97 -20.24 0.28 32.29
CA LEU A 97 -21.18 1.42 32.19
C LEU A 97 -21.47 2.07 33.53
N HIS A 98 -21.34 1.36 34.66
CA HIS A 98 -21.40 1.99 35.98
C HIS A 98 -20.23 2.96 36.21
N LEU A 99 -19.06 2.66 35.66
CA LEU A 99 -17.88 3.52 35.73
C LEU A 99 -17.94 4.65 34.70
N VAL A 100 -18.40 4.37 33.49
CA VAL A 100 -18.50 5.33 32.37
C VAL A 100 -19.89 5.27 31.71
N PRO A 101 -20.92 5.91 32.30
CA PRO A 101 -22.31 5.77 31.84
C PRO A 101 -22.59 6.25 30.41
N ASP A 102 -21.77 7.17 29.91
CA ASP A 102 -21.94 7.78 28.59
C ASP A 102 -21.09 7.11 27.49
N ASP A 103 -20.34 6.03 27.79
CA ASP A 103 -19.61 5.29 26.75
C ASP A 103 -20.60 4.58 25.81
N GLN A 104 -20.64 5.09 24.59
CA GLN A 104 -21.55 4.64 23.55
C GLN A 104 -21.18 3.24 23.02
N SER A 105 -19.90 2.91 22.97
CA SER A 105 -19.44 1.60 22.50
C SER A 105 -19.83 0.49 23.48
N LEU A 106 -19.80 0.76 24.79
CA LEU A 106 -20.29 -0.15 25.82
C LEU A 106 -21.80 -0.37 25.71
N LYS A 107 -22.60 0.67 25.42
CA LYS A 107 -24.04 0.53 25.13
C LYS A 107 -24.30 -0.34 23.90
N VAL A 108 -23.46 -0.26 22.86
CA VAL A 108 -23.55 -1.17 21.69
C VAL A 108 -23.33 -2.63 22.10
N TYR A 109 -22.28 -2.91 22.89
CA TYR A 109 -22.03 -4.28 23.34
C TYR A 109 -23.13 -4.80 24.26
N ARG A 110 -23.66 -3.95 25.15
CA ARG A 110 -24.80 -4.28 26.01
C ARG A 110 -26.04 -4.62 25.20
N ALA A 111 -26.36 -3.82 24.18
CA ALA A 111 -27.46 -4.10 23.27
C ALA A 111 -27.27 -5.43 22.53
N GLU A 112 -26.04 -5.73 22.07
CA GLU A 112 -25.71 -7.00 21.41
C GLU A 112 -25.87 -8.21 22.35
N ALA A 113 -25.44 -8.09 23.62
CA ALA A 113 -25.62 -9.12 24.63
C ALA A 113 -27.11 -9.34 24.97
N ASN A 114 -27.87 -8.26 25.16
CA ASN A 114 -29.32 -8.32 25.43
C ASN A 114 -30.09 -8.91 24.26
N TRP A 115 -29.72 -8.57 23.02
CA TRP A 115 -30.30 -9.16 21.83
C TRP A 115 -30.09 -10.68 21.79
N GLY A 116 -28.86 -11.15 22.02
CA GLY A 116 -28.57 -12.59 22.08
C GLY A 116 -29.32 -13.32 23.21
N LEU A 117 -29.60 -12.64 24.32
CA LEU A 117 -30.39 -13.15 25.45
C LEU A 117 -31.92 -13.04 25.23
N MET A 118 -32.36 -12.63 24.04
CA MET A 118 -33.77 -12.38 23.69
C MET A 118 -34.44 -11.28 24.54
N ARG A 119 -33.65 -10.43 25.21
CA ARG A 119 -34.13 -9.24 25.94
C ARG A 119 -34.25 -8.06 24.98
N PHE A 120 -35.17 -8.19 24.02
CA PHE A 120 -35.30 -7.23 22.91
C PHE A 120 -35.63 -5.81 23.38
N SER A 121 -36.44 -5.64 24.43
CA SER A 121 -36.78 -4.32 25.01
C SER A 121 -35.54 -3.56 25.49
N ASP A 122 -34.65 -4.24 26.20
CA ASP A 122 -33.43 -3.64 26.76
C ASP A 122 -32.44 -3.30 25.64
N ALA A 123 -32.31 -4.19 24.65
CA ALA A 123 -31.49 -3.94 23.46
C ALA A 123 -31.99 -2.73 22.66
N LEU A 124 -33.30 -2.61 22.45
CA LEU A 124 -33.91 -1.47 21.75
C LEU A 124 -33.74 -0.17 22.53
N THR A 125 -33.82 -0.19 23.85
CA THR A 125 -33.60 1.00 24.69
C THR A 125 -32.21 1.61 24.44
N ASP A 126 -31.17 0.79 24.44
CA ASP A 126 -29.80 1.24 24.13
C ASP A 126 -29.67 1.71 22.67
N LEU A 127 -30.21 0.96 21.72
CA LEU A 127 -30.12 1.30 20.29
C LEU A 127 -30.89 2.57 19.96
N ASP A 128 -32.03 2.82 20.58
CA ASP A 128 -32.82 4.04 20.43
C ASP A 128 -32.06 5.25 20.95
N TYR A 129 -31.50 5.14 22.16
CA TYR A 129 -30.64 6.18 22.70
C TYR A 129 -29.48 6.50 21.75
N LEU A 130 -28.78 5.48 21.25
CA LEU A 130 -27.64 5.65 20.36
C LEU A 130 -28.03 6.24 18.99
N CYS A 131 -29.14 5.81 18.40
CA CYS A 131 -29.63 6.33 17.11
C CYS A 131 -30.14 7.77 17.23
N CYS A 132 -30.76 8.13 18.36
CA CYS A 132 -31.13 9.52 18.66
C CYS A 132 -29.90 10.41 18.83
N LEU A 133 -28.89 9.92 19.54
CA LEU A 133 -27.63 10.64 19.73
C LEU A 133 -26.84 10.78 18.42
N ARG A 134 -26.95 9.81 17.51
CA ARG A 134 -26.23 9.79 16.23
C ARG A 134 -27.16 9.50 15.04
N PRO A 135 -27.86 10.52 14.51
CA PRO A 135 -28.78 10.36 13.40
C PRO A 135 -28.14 9.94 12.06
N SER A 136 -26.81 9.99 11.94
CA SER A 136 -26.06 9.58 10.76
C SER A 136 -25.40 8.19 10.89
N TRP A 137 -25.61 7.48 12.01
CA TRP A 137 -24.97 6.20 12.27
C TRP A 137 -25.74 5.03 11.62
N THR A 138 -25.43 4.77 10.34
CA THR A 138 -26.07 3.73 9.51
C THR A 138 -26.09 2.34 10.16
N GLU A 139 -24.99 1.92 10.78
CA GLU A 139 -24.89 0.62 11.46
C GLU A 139 -25.82 0.52 12.68
N GLY A 140 -26.07 1.64 13.37
CA GLY A 140 -27.00 1.68 14.49
C GLY A 140 -28.43 1.39 14.06
N PHE A 141 -28.89 2.04 12.99
CA PHE A 141 -30.20 1.78 12.39
C PHE A 141 -30.31 0.34 11.89
N PHE A 142 -29.25 -0.22 11.31
CA PHE A 142 -29.25 -1.61 10.86
C PHE A 142 -29.41 -2.59 12.04
N ARG A 143 -28.70 -2.37 13.14
CA ARG A 143 -28.83 -3.17 14.37
C ARG A 143 -30.23 -3.08 14.95
N LYS A 144 -30.77 -1.86 15.06
CA LYS A 144 -32.13 -1.62 15.52
C LYS A 144 -33.14 -2.36 14.64
N GLY A 145 -33.03 -2.24 13.31
CA GLY A 145 -33.90 -2.95 12.36
C GLY A 145 -33.79 -4.47 12.49
N THR A 146 -32.60 -5.00 12.73
CA THR A 146 -32.40 -6.45 12.94
C THR A 146 -33.07 -6.92 14.23
N VAL A 147 -32.92 -6.19 15.35
CA VAL A 147 -33.59 -6.51 16.61
C VAL A 147 -35.12 -6.45 16.46
N LEU A 148 -35.65 -5.45 15.76
CA LEU A 148 -37.08 -5.31 15.47
C LEU A 148 -37.61 -6.45 14.60
N LEU A 149 -36.82 -6.90 13.61
CA LEU A 149 -37.18 -8.00 12.73
C LEU A 149 -37.28 -9.32 13.51
N GLU A 150 -36.32 -9.60 14.40
CA GLU A 150 -36.35 -10.77 15.29
C GLU A 150 -37.51 -10.72 16.30
N LEU A 151 -37.95 -9.50 16.69
CA LEU A 151 -39.15 -9.29 17.50
C LEU A 151 -40.47 -9.49 16.71
N GLY A 152 -40.40 -9.63 15.38
CA GLY A 152 -41.56 -9.77 14.48
C GLY A 152 -42.15 -8.44 14.00
N GLN A 153 -41.56 -7.30 14.34
CA GLN A 153 -42.02 -5.97 13.92
C GLN A 153 -41.43 -5.61 12.54
N GLN A 154 -41.94 -6.27 11.49
CA GLN A 154 -41.41 -6.15 10.14
C GLN A 154 -41.51 -4.71 9.57
N THR A 155 -42.62 -4.01 9.80
CA THR A 155 -42.82 -2.63 9.32
C THR A 155 -41.78 -1.68 9.91
N ASP A 156 -41.55 -1.77 11.22
CA ASP A 156 -40.58 -0.93 11.91
C ASP A 156 -39.14 -1.26 11.51
N ALA A 157 -38.84 -2.54 11.30
CA ALA A 157 -37.57 -3.00 10.76
C ALA A 157 -37.30 -2.43 9.36
N LEU A 158 -38.29 -2.48 8.45
CA LEU A 158 -38.22 -1.88 7.11
C LEU A 158 -37.94 -0.38 7.17
N ILE A 159 -38.57 0.35 8.10
CA ILE A 159 -38.30 1.79 8.29
C ILE A 159 -36.83 2.01 8.67
N GLN A 160 -36.24 1.19 9.54
CA GLN A 160 -34.83 1.35 9.90
C GLN A 160 -33.91 1.00 8.72
N PHE A 161 -34.17 -0.09 7.99
CA PHE A 161 -33.38 -0.45 6.82
C PHE A 161 -33.50 0.60 5.69
N TYR A 162 -34.67 1.20 5.51
CA TYR A 162 -34.88 2.33 4.61
C TYR A 162 -33.99 3.52 4.99
N ARG A 163 -33.91 3.87 6.28
CA ARG A 163 -32.99 4.91 6.77
C ARG A 163 -31.54 4.58 6.46
N CYS A 164 -31.13 3.31 6.60
CA CYS A 164 -29.77 2.89 6.24
C CYS A 164 -29.45 3.19 4.77
N LEU A 165 -30.37 2.86 3.85
CA LEU A 165 -30.18 3.12 2.42
C LEU A 165 -30.24 4.61 2.05
N LYS A 166 -31.01 5.40 2.80
CA LYS A 166 -31.03 6.86 2.64
C LYS A 166 -29.70 7.51 3.05
N LEU A 167 -29.07 7.00 4.10
CA LEU A 167 -27.75 7.46 4.56
C LEU A 167 -26.62 6.95 3.65
N HIS A 168 -26.67 5.65 3.31
CA HIS A 168 -25.69 4.98 2.47
C HIS A 168 -26.40 4.07 1.46
N ALA A 169 -26.59 4.58 0.24
CA ALA A 169 -27.25 3.86 -0.85
C ALA A 169 -26.61 2.50 -1.18
N ASP A 170 -25.30 2.38 -0.98
CA ASP A 170 -24.55 1.15 -1.22
C ASP A 170 -24.65 0.14 -0.06
N PHE A 171 -25.34 0.42 1.05
CA PHE A 171 -25.36 -0.46 2.22
C PHE A 171 -26.17 -1.75 2.01
N VAL A 172 -25.53 -2.76 1.42
CA VAL A 172 -26.16 -4.03 1.04
C VAL A 172 -26.75 -4.87 2.17
N PRO A 173 -26.26 -4.86 3.43
CA PRO A 173 -26.94 -5.60 4.50
C PRO A 173 -28.40 -5.17 4.63
N ALA A 174 -28.67 -3.86 4.57
CA ALA A 174 -30.04 -3.35 4.54
C ALA A 174 -30.77 -3.73 3.24
N LYS A 175 -30.13 -3.64 2.06
CA LYS A 175 -30.75 -4.09 0.79
C LYS A 175 -31.19 -5.55 0.87
N SER A 176 -30.34 -6.42 1.40
CA SER A 176 -30.61 -7.85 1.53
C SER A 176 -31.75 -8.12 2.50
N GLN A 177 -31.81 -7.41 3.64
CA GLN A 177 -32.92 -7.57 4.58
C GLN A 177 -34.24 -7.04 4.01
N ILE A 178 -34.22 -5.86 3.36
CA ILE A 178 -35.41 -5.34 2.65
C ILE A 178 -35.87 -6.34 1.60
N LYS A 179 -34.95 -6.85 0.78
CA LYS A 179 -35.25 -7.84 -0.25
C LYS A 179 -35.93 -9.08 0.33
N LYS A 180 -35.36 -9.66 1.40
CA LYS A 180 -35.96 -10.81 2.11
C LYS A 180 -37.37 -10.54 2.61
N ILE A 181 -37.60 -9.37 3.23
CA ILE A 181 -38.92 -9.03 3.78
C ILE A 181 -39.95 -8.87 2.66
N LEU A 182 -39.63 -8.10 1.62
CA LEU A 182 -40.58 -7.80 0.54
C LEU A 182 -40.81 -8.98 -0.41
N GLU A 183 -39.79 -9.82 -0.66
CA GLU A 183 -39.95 -11.06 -1.44
C GLU A 183 -40.81 -12.10 -0.71
N ALA A 184 -40.77 -12.15 0.63
CA ALA A 184 -41.66 -12.99 1.42
C ALA A 184 -43.14 -12.57 1.27
N GLU A 185 -43.40 -11.29 1.02
CA GLU A 185 -44.71 -10.72 0.68
C GLU A 185 -45.05 -10.83 -0.83
N GLY A 186 -44.21 -11.52 -1.62
CA GLY A 186 -44.44 -11.77 -3.04
C GLY A 186 -44.06 -10.63 -3.98
N MET A 187 -43.32 -9.62 -3.51
CA MET A 187 -42.89 -8.48 -4.34
C MET A 187 -41.49 -8.68 -4.92
N ALA A 188 -41.31 -8.32 -6.19
CA ALA A 188 -40.00 -8.30 -6.84
C ALA A 188 -39.22 -7.03 -6.43
N VAL A 189 -38.01 -7.20 -5.89
CA VAL A 189 -37.19 -6.08 -5.41
C VAL A 189 -36.05 -5.77 -6.39
N PRO A 190 -35.95 -4.53 -6.90
CA PRO A 190 -34.88 -4.11 -7.81
C PRO A 190 -33.53 -3.99 -7.08
N ASP A 191 -32.42 -3.98 -7.83
CA ASP A 191 -31.07 -3.89 -7.25
C ASP A 191 -30.63 -2.45 -6.93
N GLU A 192 -31.20 -1.48 -7.64
CA GLU A 192 -30.88 -0.05 -7.52
C GLU A 192 -31.49 0.56 -6.26
N ALA A 193 -30.66 1.26 -5.47
CA ALA A 193 -31.07 1.78 -4.16
C ALA A 193 -32.23 2.78 -4.25
N SER A 194 -32.24 3.65 -5.27
CA SER A 194 -33.33 4.61 -5.51
C SER A 194 -34.67 3.90 -5.73
N CYS A 195 -34.68 2.82 -6.51
CA CYS A 195 -35.87 2.04 -6.78
C CYS A 195 -36.32 1.25 -5.55
N ILE A 196 -35.38 0.68 -4.77
CA ILE A 196 -35.69 0.05 -3.47
C ILE A 196 -36.35 1.05 -2.52
N LEU A 197 -35.83 2.28 -2.43
CA LEU A 197 -36.40 3.33 -1.57
C LEU A 197 -37.83 3.71 -2.01
N GLN A 198 -38.08 3.83 -3.32
CA GLN A 198 -39.43 4.08 -3.85
C GLN A 198 -40.39 2.95 -3.50
N LEU A 199 -40.00 1.70 -3.76
CA LEU A 199 -40.80 0.51 -3.46
C LEU A 199 -41.16 0.41 -1.98
N VAL A 200 -40.19 0.59 -1.08
CA VAL A 200 -40.43 0.58 0.36
C VAL A 200 -41.37 1.73 0.76
N SER A 201 -41.23 2.90 0.16
CA SER A 201 -42.12 4.05 0.43
C SER A 201 -43.56 3.80 -0.01
N GLU A 202 -43.77 3.05 -1.09
CA GLU A 202 -45.10 2.65 -1.56
C GLU A 202 -45.69 1.55 -0.66
N TYR A 203 -44.90 0.55 -0.30
CA TYR A 203 -45.30 -0.51 0.63
C TYR A 203 -45.76 0.06 1.98
N LEU A 204 -45.00 1.01 2.53
CA LEU A 204 -45.34 1.67 3.81
C LEU A 204 -46.56 2.61 3.72
N LYS A 205 -47.02 2.96 2.51
CA LYS A 205 -48.23 3.77 2.29
C LYS A 205 -49.49 2.92 2.08
N GLY A 206 -49.36 1.62 1.88
CA GLY A 206 -50.50 0.71 1.72
C GLY A 206 -51.36 0.67 2.99
N PRO A 207 -52.67 0.42 2.88
CA PRO A 207 -53.53 0.28 4.06
C PRO A 207 -53.09 -0.94 4.86
N CYS A 208 -52.54 -0.73 6.06
CA CYS A 208 -52.36 -1.81 7.03
C CYS A 208 -53.70 -2.53 7.25
N PRO A 209 -53.75 -3.87 7.25
CA PRO A 209 -54.93 -4.57 7.72
C PRO A 209 -55.02 -4.38 9.24
N ILE A 210 -55.78 -3.36 9.66
CA ILE A 210 -56.26 -3.23 11.03
C ILE A 210 -57.20 -4.42 11.24
N THR A 211 -56.80 -5.34 12.11
CA THR A 211 -57.70 -6.35 12.66
C THR A 211 -58.86 -5.64 13.36
N SER A 212 -60.05 -5.97 12.89
CA SER A 212 -61.35 -5.50 13.37
C SER A 212 -61.46 -5.59 14.89
N VAL A 213 -61.68 -4.44 15.53
CA VAL A 213 -62.33 -4.36 16.83
C VAL A 213 -63.80 -4.69 16.59
N SER A 214 -64.23 -5.86 17.04
CA SER A 214 -65.64 -6.26 17.01
C SER A 214 -66.29 -5.89 18.34
N ASP A 215 -67.45 -5.25 18.21
CA ASP A 215 -68.35 -4.79 19.26
C ASP A 215 -68.62 -5.82 20.37
N SER A 216 -68.63 -5.31 21.60
CA SER A 216 -69.15 -5.99 22.78
C SER A 216 -70.64 -5.65 22.99
N GLN A 217 -71.51 -6.58 22.61
CA GLN A 217 -72.79 -6.80 23.28
C GLN A 217 -72.90 -8.30 23.61
N GLY A 218 -72.94 -8.65 24.90
CA GLY A 218 -73.30 -10.01 25.36
C GLY A 218 -74.81 -10.11 25.62
N PRO A 219 -75.29 -11.15 26.35
CA PRO A 219 -74.76 -12.51 26.51
C PRO A 219 -75.87 -13.60 26.41
N SER A 220 -75.52 -14.87 26.09
CA SER A 220 -76.34 -16.04 26.48
C SER A 220 -75.59 -17.38 26.32
N HIS A 221 -75.48 -18.11 27.44
CA HIS A 221 -75.14 -19.54 27.63
C HIS A 221 -76.06 -20.53 26.86
N PRO A 222 -75.92 -21.88 26.97
CA PRO A 222 -74.74 -22.77 27.07
C PRO A 222 -74.87 -24.04 26.15
N GLU A 223 -73.98 -25.03 26.39
CA GLU A 223 -74.11 -26.49 26.12
C GLU A 223 -73.42 -27.10 24.89
N GLY A 224 -72.75 -28.25 25.11
CA GLY A 224 -72.57 -29.26 24.07
C GLY A 224 -71.23 -30.00 24.03
N PHE A 225 -71.06 -31.00 24.90
CA PHE A 225 -70.08 -32.09 24.78
C PHE A 225 -69.93 -32.67 23.36
N LYS A 226 -68.72 -33.09 22.97
CA LYS A 226 -68.38 -34.51 22.77
C LYS A 226 -66.90 -34.77 22.46
N HIS A 227 -66.35 -35.63 23.31
CA HIS A 227 -65.22 -36.53 23.08
C HIS A 227 -65.19 -37.17 21.69
N LEU A 228 -63.98 -37.48 21.19
CA LEU A 228 -63.57 -38.86 20.92
C LEU A 228 -62.05 -39.01 21.10
N CYS A 229 -61.68 -40.15 21.68
CA CYS A 229 -60.37 -40.57 22.14
C CYS A 229 -59.90 -41.77 21.29
N GLY A 230 -58.61 -42.09 21.36
CA GLY A 230 -57.98 -43.33 20.88
C GLY A 230 -56.94 -43.06 19.78
N ASP A 231 -55.71 -43.56 19.84
CA ASP A 231 -55.25 -44.78 20.50
C ASP A 231 -53.72 -44.75 20.77
N GLU A 232 -53.30 -45.51 21.77
CA GLU A 232 -51.92 -45.72 22.22
C GLU A 232 -51.15 -46.68 21.28
N GLY A 233 -49.82 -46.61 21.31
CA GLY A 233 -48.95 -47.64 20.73
C GLY A 233 -47.51 -47.57 21.24
N LYS A 234 -47.26 -48.26 22.36
CA LYS A 234 -46.00 -48.39 23.11
C LYS A 234 -44.94 -49.30 22.45
N GLY A 235 -43.67 -49.06 22.83
CA GLY A 235 -42.63 -50.08 23.09
C GLY A 235 -41.45 -50.04 22.11
N ARG A 236 -40.18 -50.24 22.50
CA ARG A 236 -39.58 -50.75 23.74
C ARG A 236 -38.06 -50.44 23.74
N ARG A 237 -37.43 -50.62 24.91
CA ARG A 237 -36.05 -50.33 25.33
C ARG A 237 -35.01 -51.39 24.88
N GLU A 238 -33.72 -51.02 24.95
CA GLU A 238 -32.57 -51.63 25.69
C GLU A 238 -31.26 -51.12 25.05
N VAL A 239 -30.29 -50.43 25.68
CA VAL A 239 -29.42 -50.63 26.87
C VAL A 239 -28.42 -51.79 26.75
N HIS A 240 -27.14 -51.44 26.52
CA HIS A 240 -25.91 -51.82 27.26
C HIS A 240 -24.66 -51.56 26.37
N GLN A 241 -23.39 -51.46 26.81
CA GLN A 241 -22.67 -50.82 27.92
C GLN A 241 -21.17 -51.17 27.73
N GLY A 242 -20.23 -50.25 28.04
CA GLY A 242 -18.79 -50.51 28.25
C GLY A 242 -17.87 -50.21 27.04
N SER A 243 -16.68 -49.62 27.15
CA SER A 243 -15.78 -49.45 28.30
C SER A 243 -14.66 -48.41 28.01
N LYS A 244 -14.21 -47.77 29.11
CA LYS A 244 -12.83 -47.38 29.52
C LYS A 244 -12.04 -46.23 28.84
N VAL A 245 -11.94 -45.12 29.60
CA VAL A 245 -10.74 -44.46 30.18
C VAL A 245 -9.47 -44.29 29.31
N LYS A 246 -9.05 -43.03 29.09
CA LYS A 246 -7.75 -42.48 29.58
C LYS A 246 -7.62 -40.95 29.38
N HIS A 247 -6.84 -40.38 30.30
CA HIS A 247 -6.51 -38.99 30.63
C HIS A 247 -5.77 -38.17 29.55
N ASP A 248 -5.86 -36.83 29.68
CA ASP A 248 -4.81 -35.77 29.69
C ASP A 248 -3.47 -36.03 28.96
N THR A 249 -2.72 -35.06 28.41
CA THR A 249 -2.69 -33.59 28.44
C THR A 249 -1.71 -33.17 27.33
N GLY A 250 -1.93 -32.01 26.71
CA GLY A 250 -0.92 -31.30 25.91
C GLY A 250 -1.25 -29.81 25.99
N THR A 251 -0.33 -28.86 26.11
CA THR A 251 1.14 -28.88 26.12
C THR A 251 1.55 -27.57 26.79
N GLU A 252 2.24 -27.63 27.93
CA GLU A 252 3.08 -26.51 28.37
C GLU A 252 4.41 -26.61 27.61
N CYS A 253 4.92 -25.47 27.10
CA CYS A 253 6.35 -25.33 26.94
C CYS A 253 6.77 -23.87 27.15
N CYS A 254 7.67 -23.74 28.11
CA CYS A 254 8.27 -22.56 28.69
C CYS A 254 9.47 -22.04 27.88
N LEU A 255 9.72 -20.74 28.06
CA LEU A 255 11.00 -20.11 28.37
C LEU A 255 12.21 -20.24 27.42
N SER A 256 12.80 -19.06 27.25
CA SER A 256 14.23 -18.74 27.07
C SER A 256 14.82 -18.80 25.66
N LEU A 257 15.28 -17.63 25.19
CA LEU A 257 16.70 -17.35 24.90
C LEU A 257 16.82 -15.94 24.29
N CYS A 258 17.13 -14.94 25.12
CA CYS A 258 17.76 -13.70 24.69
C CYS A 258 18.94 -13.44 25.63
N GLN A 259 20.17 -13.60 25.14
CA GLN A 259 21.38 -13.15 25.81
C GLN A 259 22.33 -12.48 24.81
N ALA A 260 22.70 -11.25 25.17
CA ALA A 260 23.94 -10.50 24.90
C ALA A 260 24.22 -10.07 23.43
N VAL A 261 24.83 -8.92 23.12
CA VAL A 261 25.87 -8.13 23.81
C VAL A 261 25.78 -6.62 23.47
N SER A 262 25.94 -5.81 24.52
CA SER A 262 26.55 -4.47 24.72
C SER A 262 27.05 -3.61 23.55
N PHE A 263 26.86 -2.28 23.63
CA PHE A 263 27.89 -1.30 24.06
C PHE A 263 27.29 0.12 24.17
N LEU A 264 27.40 0.74 25.36
CA LEU A 264 27.17 2.16 25.65
C LEU A 264 28.53 2.90 25.69
N PRO A 265 28.50 4.24 25.65
CA PRO A 265 29.08 4.99 26.76
C PRO A 265 28.12 6.02 27.37
N ALA A 266 28.46 6.40 28.61
CA ALA A 266 27.70 7.14 29.61
C ALA A 266 27.87 8.67 29.55
N ALA A 267 27.18 9.33 30.51
CA ALA A 267 27.15 10.76 30.90
C ALA A 267 25.96 11.55 30.30
N GLU A 268 25.17 12.35 31.01
CA GLU A 268 25.23 12.88 32.39
C GLU A 268 23.81 13.39 32.79
N GLU A 269 23.64 13.66 34.10
CA GLU A 269 22.41 13.95 34.84
C GLU A 269 21.89 15.41 34.67
N ASP A 270 20.80 15.73 35.37
CA ASP A 270 20.12 17.03 35.59
C ASP A 270 18.95 17.37 34.64
N GLU A 271 17.76 17.81 35.05
CA GLU A 271 17.30 18.40 36.31
C GLU A 271 15.75 18.26 36.41
N GLU A 272 15.23 17.96 37.61
CA GLU A 272 13.81 18.03 37.94
C GLU A 272 13.35 19.50 38.07
N MET A 273 12.21 19.87 37.47
CA MET A 273 11.55 21.14 37.76
C MET A 273 10.06 20.95 38.08
N MET A 274 9.74 21.11 39.37
CA MET A 274 8.38 21.26 39.90
C MET A 274 7.77 22.61 39.51
N MET A 275 6.50 22.65 39.09
CA MET A 275 5.62 23.81 39.30
C MET A 275 4.14 23.41 39.46
N ARG A 276 3.69 23.53 40.73
CA ARG A 276 2.44 24.04 41.31
C ARG A 276 1.11 23.95 40.52
N LYS A 277 0.13 23.31 41.17
CA LYS A 277 -1.32 23.41 40.93
C LYS A 277 -1.81 24.84 41.20
N GLU A 278 -2.62 25.37 40.28
CA GLU A 278 -3.59 26.42 40.57
C GLU A 278 -4.99 25.87 40.27
N ASP A 279 -5.83 25.87 41.31
CA ASP A 279 -7.24 25.50 41.23
C ASP A 279 -8.06 26.67 40.67
N GLY A 280 -8.70 26.45 39.52
CA GLY A 280 -9.64 27.38 38.91
C GLY A 280 -10.84 26.63 38.34
N HIS A 281 -11.97 26.65 39.06
CA HIS A 281 -13.24 26.08 38.61
C HIS A 281 -13.82 26.90 37.45
N GLY A 282 -14.06 26.26 36.30
CA GLY A 282 -14.75 26.88 35.16
C GLY A 282 -14.92 25.94 33.97
N LYS A 283 -16.12 25.32 33.89
CA LYS A 283 -16.70 24.54 32.77
C LYS A 283 -15.89 24.49 31.46
N GLY A 284 -15.25 23.35 31.22
CA GLY A 284 -14.55 23.03 29.96
C GLY A 284 -13.87 21.65 29.95
N GLU A 285 -14.50 20.61 30.53
CA GLU A 285 -13.77 19.38 30.94
C GLU A 285 -13.52 18.33 29.84
N ASN A 286 -14.06 18.48 28.62
CA ASN A 286 -13.89 17.46 27.58
C ASN A 286 -12.65 17.63 26.68
N GLY A 287 -11.90 18.73 26.77
CA GLY A 287 -10.70 18.98 25.96
C GLY A 287 -9.41 18.48 26.60
N HIS A 288 -9.21 18.76 27.89
CA HIS A 288 -7.94 18.52 28.58
C HIS A 288 -7.64 17.06 28.94
N SER A 289 -8.65 16.20 29.15
CA SER A 289 -8.39 14.77 29.44
C SER A 289 -7.96 13.97 28.19
N ARG A 290 -8.30 14.47 26.99
CA ARG A 290 -8.15 13.75 25.71
C ARG A 290 -6.76 13.93 25.11
N GLU A 291 -6.18 15.13 25.22
CA GLU A 291 -4.81 15.41 24.79
C GLU A 291 -3.77 14.64 25.63
N LYS A 292 -4.12 14.34 26.88
CA LYS A 292 -3.33 13.53 27.82
C LYS A 292 -3.22 12.04 27.46
N ARG A 293 -4.09 11.51 26.58
CA ARG A 293 -4.06 10.08 26.18
C ARG A 293 -2.99 9.79 25.13
N LEU A 294 -2.73 10.74 24.23
CA LEU A 294 -1.73 10.58 23.18
C LEU A 294 -0.30 10.85 23.67
N SER A 295 -0.13 11.57 24.78
CA SER A 295 1.19 11.91 25.33
C SER A 295 1.99 10.71 25.85
N VAL A 296 1.37 9.53 25.98
CA VAL A 296 2.07 8.29 26.36
C VAL A 296 2.86 7.69 25.18
N LEU A 297 2.59 8.15 23.96
CA LEU A 297 3.26 7.70 22.76
C LEU A 297 4.63 8.38 22.61
N THR A 298 5.61 7.60 22.19
CA THR A 298 6.98 8.03 21.96
C THR A 298 7.38 7.80 20.51
N VAL A 299 8.45 8.44 20.06
CA VAL A 299 9.00 8.27 18.70
C VAL A 299 9.26 6.79 18.38
N SER A 300 9.71 6.01 19.38
CA SER A 300 9.98 4.57 19.26
C SER A 300 8.75 3.73 18.91
N ASP A 301 7.53 4.18 19.24
CA ASP A 301 6.31 3.50 18.83
C ASP A 301 6.07 3.63 17.32
N PHE A 302 6.72 4.58 16.65
CA PHE A 302 6.56 4.89 15.24
C PHE A 302 7.84 4.64 14.44
N GLU A 303 8.64 3.67 14.86
CA GLU A 303 9.83 3.25 14.13
C GLU A 303 9.52 2.19 13.07
N CYS A 304 10.12 2.36 11.90
CA CYS A 304 10.07 1.37 10.85
C CYS A 304 10.96 0.17 11.19
N PRO A 305 10.45 -1.06 11.15
CA PRO A 305 11.22 -2.26 11.48
C PRO A 305 12.33 -2.59 10.47
N LEU A 306 12.37 -1.90 9.33
CA LEU A 306 13.40 -2.09 8.29
C LEU A 306 14.55 -1.09 8.39
N CYS A 307 14.26 0.17 8.71
CA CYS A 307 15.31 1.21 8.80
C CYS A 307 15.59 1.67 10.23
N ILE A 308 14.79 1.25 11.22
CA ILE A 308 14.93 1.57 12.64
C ILE A 308 15.02 3.09 12.85
N ARG A 309 14.16 3.81 12.13
CA ARG A 309 13.99 5.27 12.18
C ARG A 309 12.50 5.56 12.19
N LEU A 310 12.12 6.75 12.65
CA LEU A 310 10.75 7.26 12.52
C LEU A 310 10.22 7.05 11.10
N PHE A 311 8.98 6.54 10.99
CA PHE A 311 8.37 6.27 9.69
C PHE A 311 8.43 7.51 8.78
N PHE A 312 8.74 7.29 7.52
CA PHE A 312 8.63 8.29 6.46
C PHE A 312 7.71 7.71 5.39
N GLU A 313 6.58 8.37 5.16
CA GLU A 313 5.46 7.83 4.37
C GLU A 313 5.08 6.39 4.80
N PRO A 314 4.51 6.20 6.01
CA PRO A 314 4.20 4.87 6.54
C PRO A 314 3.17 4.18 5.66
N VAL A 315 3.46 2.98 5.16
CA VAL A 315 2.57 2.16 4.33
C VAL A 315 2.22 0.87 5.06
N THR A 316 0.94 0.63 5.29
CA THR A 316 0.44 -0.62 5.86
C THR A 316 0.14 -1.62 4.75
N THR A 317 0.83 -2.76 4.79
CA THR A 317 0.64 -3.89 3.88
C THR A 317 -0.69 -4.63 4.15
N PRO A 318 -1.22 -5.41 3.19
CA PRO A 318 -2.44 -6.20 3.42
C PRO A 318 -2.38 -7.17 4.59
N CYS A 319 -1.18 -7.61 4.99
CA CYS A 319 -1.02 -8.45 6.17
C CYS A 319 -1.10 -7.69 7.51
N GLY A 320 -1.26 -6.37 7.49
CA GLY A 320 -1.44 -5.52 8.67
C GLY A 320 -0.15 -4.86 9.19
N HIS A 321 1.02 -5.19 8.63
CA HIS A 321 2.30 -4.61 9.06
C HIS A 321 2.62 -3.32 8.31
N THR A 322 3.25 -2.37 9.01
CA THR A 322 3.58 -1.03 8.50
C THR A 322 5.09 -0.84 8.33
N PHE A 323 5.48 -0.18 7.24
CA PHE A 323 6.87 0.12 6.87
C PHE A 323 6.96 1.52 6.26
N CYS A 324 8.14 2.15 6.18
CA CYS A 324 8.31 3.28 5.27
C CYS A 324 8.05 2.82 3.82
N ARG A 325 7.44 3.66 3.00
CA ARG A 325 7.17 3.37 1.58
C ARG A 325 8.40 2.83 0.85
N ASN A 326 9.52 3.56 0.88
CA ASN A 326 10.74 3.16 0.17
C ASN A 326 11.35 1.88 0.75
N CYS A 327 11.19 1.64 2.05
CA CYS A 327 11.71 0.43 2.69
C CYS A 327 10.96 -0.83 2.24
N ILE A 328 9.63 -0.81 2.24
CA ILE A 328 8.85 -1.98 1.78
C ILE A 328 9.01 -2.19 0.28
N GLU A 329 9.04 -1.12 -0.51
CA GLU A 329 9.20 -1.24 -1.95
C GLU A 329 10.56 -1.88 -2.32
N ARG A 330 11.65 -1.42 -1.68
CA ARG A 330 12.97 -2.04 -1.82
C ARG A 330 13.00 -3.50 -1.34
N SER A 331 12.37 -3.80 -0.21
CA SER A 331 12.33 -5.19 0.28
C SER A 331 11.64 -6.13 -0.72
N LEU A 332 10.58 -5.66 -1.38
CA LEU A 332 9.81 -6.45 -2.33
C LEU A 332 10.54 -6.69 -3.66
N ASP A 333 11.60 -5.93 -3.98
CA ASP A 333 12.43 -6.25 -5.16
C ASP A 333 13.21 -7.57 -5.01
N HIS A 334 13.48 -7.98 -3.77
CA HIS A 334 14.24 -9.19 -3.47
C HIS A 334 13.33 -10.35 -3.07
N ASN A 335 12.33 -10.09 -2.23
CA ASN A 335 11.43 -11.13 -1.73
C ASN A 335 10.01 -10.59 -1.59
N LEU A 336 9.07 -11.20 -2.31
CA LEU A 336 7.67 -10.79 -2.39
C LEU A 336 6.84 -11.25 -1.18
N ARG A 337 7.46 -11.28 0.00
CA ARG A 337 6.85 -11.65 1.27
C ARG A 337 7.05 -10.54 2.29
N CYS A 338 6.10 -10.41 3.21
CA CYS A 338 6.23 -9.47 4.31
C CYS A 338 7.50 -9.76 5.14
N PRO A 339 8.36 -8.77 5.39
CA PRO A 339 9.57 -8.95 6.20
C PRO A 339 9.29 -9.48 7.60
N LEU A 340 8.16 -9.11 8.19
CA LEU A 340 7.77 -9.50 9.55
C LEU A 340 7.08 -10.87 9.61
N CYS A 341 5.93 -11.04 8.95
CA CYS A 341 5.11 -12.25 9.08
C CYS A 341 5.24 -13.27 7.94
N LYS A 342 6.09 -13.01 6.94
CA LYS A 342 6.36 -13.88 5.78
C LYS A 342 5.15 -14.20 4.87
N GLN A 343 4.01 -13.55 5.10
CA GLN A 343 2.85 -13.66 4.22
C GLN A 343 3.17 -13.14 2.81
N PRO A 344 2.66 -13.79 1.75
CA PRO A 344 2.92 -13.39 0.37
C PRO A 344 2.26 -12.03 0.07
N LEU A 345 3.01 -11.16 -0.60
CA LEU A 345 2.62 -9.80 -0.99
C LEU A 345 2.62 -9.62 -2.52
N GLN A 346 2.47 -10.70 -3.29
CA GLN A 346 2.54 -10.69 -4.76
C GLN A 346 1.56 -9.70 -5.40
N GLU A 347 0.29 -9.73 -4.99
CA GLU A 347 -0.75 -8.83 -5.54
C GLU A 347 -0.54 -7.38 -5.09
N PHE A 348 -0.08 -7.19 -3.86
CA PHE A 348 0.28 -5.86 -3.34
C PHE A 348 1.41 -5.24 -4.15
N PHE A 349 2.43 -6.06 -4.46
CA PHE A 349 3.55 -5.68 -5.31
C PHE A 349 3.13 -5.37 -6.75
N LYS A 350 2.34 -6.25 -7.39
CA LYS A 350 1.83 -6.04 -8.76
C LYS A 350 1.05 -4.73 -8.91
N ASN A 351 0.26 -4.38 -7.89
CA ASN A 351 -0.57 -3.18 -7.91
C ASN A 351 0.23 -1.88 -7.76
N ARG A 352 1.44 -1.92 -7.17
CA ARG A 352 2.31 -0.76 -6.92
C ARG A 352 1.65 0.44 -6.22
N LYS A 353 0.52 0.21 -5.54
CA LYS A 353 -0.21 1.22 -4.76
C LYS A 353 0.26 1.20 -3.31
N TYR A 354 1.41 1.83 -3.05
CA TYR A 354 1.98 1.99 -1.72
C TYR A 354 1.47 3.28 -1.05
N ASN A 355 0.15 3.41 -0.92
CA ASN A 355 -0.44 4.61 -0.35
C ASN A 355 -0.12 4.72 1.14
N PRO A 356 0.32 5.90 1.62
CA PRO A 356 0.57 6.12 3.03
C PRO A 356 -0.69 5.92 3.88
N THR A 357 -0.52 5.34 5.05
CA THR A 357 -1.54 5.18 6.07
C THR A 357 -1.83 6.55 6.69
N VAL A 358 -2.88 7.20 6.19
CA VAL A 358 -3.26 8.59 6.49
C VAL A 358 -3.31 8.83 8.00
N LEU A 359 -3.95 7.93 8.74
CA LEU A 359 -4.07 8.08 10.19
C LEU A 359 -2.73 8.07 10.92
N LEU A 360 -1.76 7.25 10.47
CA LEU A 360 -0.43 7.25 11.09
C LEU A 360 0.31 8.56 10.78
N GLN A 361 0.15 9.10 9.57
CA GLN A 361 0.70 10.42 9.23
C GLN A 361 0.09 11.52 10.11
N ASP A 362 -1.23 11.52 10.31
CA ASP A 362 -1.92 12.51 11.13
C ASP A 362 -1.47 12.45 12.60
N ILE A 363 -1.33 11.23 13.15
CA ILE A 363 -0.83 11.02 14.52
C ILE A 363 0.61 11.54 14.65
N MET A 364 1.50 11.14 13.74
CA MET A 364 2.90 11.55 13.79
C MET A 364 3.06 13.05 13.57
N ALA A 365 2.28 13.67 12.67
CA ALA A 365 2.31 15.11 12.40
C ALA A 365 1.89 15.92 13.62
N ARG A 366 0.93 15.41 14.41
CA ARG A 366 0.48 16.07 15.64
C ARG A 366 1.47 15.89 16.81
N LEU A 367 2.06 14.70 16.95
CA LEU A 367 2.87 14.37 18.13
C LEU A 367 4.36 14.64 17.97
N PHE A 368 4.91 14.48 16.76
CA PHE A 368 6.35 14.52 16.49
C PHE A 368 6.72 15.43 15.31
N PRO A 369 6.25 16.70 15.26
CA PRO A 369 6.45 17.56 14.09
C PRO A 369 7.93 17.88 13.83
N SER A 370 8.75 18.09 14.86
CA SER A 370 10.18 18.36 14.70
C SER A 370 10.94 17.13 14.19
N GLN A 371 10.69 15.96 14.77
CA GLN A 371 11.34 14.71 14.34
C GLN A 371 10.93 14.31 12.93
N LEU A 372 9.68 14.59 12.51
CA LEU A 372 9.26 14.43 11.13
C LEU A 372 9.97 15.39 10.18
N ALA A 373 10.17 16.65 10.59
CA ALA A 373 10.90 17.62 9.80
C ALA A 373 12.38 17.20 9.63
N GLU A 374 13.03 16.75 10.70
CA GLU A 374 14.38 16.17 10.65
C GLU A 374 14.42 14.94 9.73
N ARG A 375 13.44 14.04 9.87
CA ARG A 375 13.35 12.83 9.04
C ARG A 375 13.20 13.17 7.56
N LYS A 376 12.46 14.24 7.24
CA LYS A 376 12.32 14.77 5.89
C LYS A 376 13.63 15.38 5.38
N GLN A 377 14.32 16.19 6.19
CA GLN A 377 15.62 16.75 5.81
C GLN A 377 16.66 15.66 5.49
N VAL A 378 16.72 14.60 6.31
CA VAL A 378 17.59 13.45 6.03
C VAL A 378 17.23 12.78 4.70
N HIS A 379 15.93 12.60 4.43
CA HIS A 379 15.48 12.04 3.16
C HIS A 379 15.85 12.93 1.96
N ASP A 380 15.59 14.24 2.07
CA ASP A 380 15.89 15.20 1.00
C ASP A 380 17.40 15.28 0.73
N ALA A 381 18.22 15.22 1.79
CA ALA A 381 19.68 15.16 1.67
C ALA A 381 20.16 13.85 0.99
N GLU A 382 19.61 12.70 1.39
CA GLU A 382 19.88 11.41 0.73
C GLU A 382 19.50 11.46 -0.76
N MET A 383 18.37 12.07 -1.12
CA MET A 383 17.94 12.22 -2.52
C MET A 383 18.82 13.19 -3.30
N ALA A 384 19.24 14.29 -2.68
CA ALA A 384 20.17 15.24 -3.29
C ALA A 384 21.53 14.59 -3.60
N GLU A 385 22.06 13.80 -2.68
CA GLU A 385 23.29 13.02 -2.88
C GLU A 385 23.17 12.06 -4.06
N LEU A 386 22.07 11.29 -4.13
CA LEU A 386 21.80 10.35 -5.22
C LEU A 386 21.50 11.02 -6.58
N SER A 387 21.18 12.31 -6.58
CA SER A 387 20.93 13.09 -7.79
C SER A 387 22.19 13.67 -8.42
N ASN A 388 23.35 13.52 -7.76
CA ASN A 388 24.63 14.01 -8.27
C ASN A 388 24.98 13.33 -9.60
N LEU A 389 25.42 14.13 -10.59
CA LEU A 389 25.75 13.67 -11.95
C LEU A 389 27.26 13.52 -12.21
N THR A 390 28.09 13.62 -11.17
CA THR A 390 29.55 13.39 -11.24
C THR A 390 30.10 12.51 -10.11
N LYS A 391 29.37 12.35 -9.00
CA LYS A 391 29.76 11.52 -7.87
C LYS A 391 28.79 10.38 -7.64
N ASP A 392 29.31 9.22 -7.26
CA ASP A 392 28.52 8.02 -6.93
C ASP A 392 27.47 7.63 -8.00
N ILE A 393 27.78 7.89 -9.27
CA ILE A 393 26.89 7.61 -10.41
C ILE A 393 26.59 6.12 -10.46
N PRO A 394 25.32 5.70 -10.58
CA PRO A 394 24.99 4.29 -10.75
C PRO A 394 25.54 3.76 -12.08
N ILE A 395 26.31 2.68 -12.02
CA ILE A 395 26.92 2.04 -13.19
C ILE A 395 26.23 0.71 -13.51
N PHE A 396 25.62 0.66 -14.69
CA PHE A 396 25.16 -0.58 -15.32
C PHE A 396 26.32 -1.21 -16.09
N VAL A 397 26.65 -2.48 -15.82
CA VAL A 397 27.78 -3.16 -16.46
C VAL A 397 27.23 -4.15 -17.47
N CYS A 398 27.44 -3.88 -18.76
CA CYS A 398 26.91 -4.73 -19.83
C CYS A 398 27.76 -4.65 -21.11
N THR A 399 27.54 -3.62 -21.93
CA THR A 399 28.21 -3.41 -23.22
C THR A 399 28.68 -1.97 -23.35
N VAL A 400 29.46 -1.68 -24.39
CA VAL A 400 29.86 -0.30 -24.70
C VAL A 400 28.64 0.45 -25.26
N ALA A 401 28.24 1.52 -24.59
CA ALA A 401 27.28 2.49 -25.14
C ALA A 401 28.01 3.65 -25.80
N TYR A 402 27.33 4.27 -26.76
CA TYR A 402 27.87 5.41 -27.49
C TYR A 402 26.90 6.60 -27.47
N PRO A 403 27.44 7.83 -27.55
CA PRO A 403 26.65 9.04 -27.69
C PRO A 403 25.65 8.99 -28.85
N GLY A 404 24.43 9.45 -28.61
CA GLY A 404 23.34 9.54 -29.58
C GLY A 404 22.66 8.22 -29.94
N LEU A 405 23.17 7.07 -29.49
CA LEU A 405 22.62 5.77 -29.87
C LEU A 405 21.59 5.23 -28.86
N PRO A 406 20.49 4.63 -29.35
CA PRO A 406 19.51 3.97 -28.49
C PRO A 406 20.09 2.69 -27.88
N CYS A 407 19.75 2.46 -26.61
CA CYS A 407 20.15 1.30 -25.84
C CYS A 407 18.92 0.75 -25.07
N PRO A 408 18.10 -0.09 -25.73
CA PRO A 408 17.00 -0.75 -25.06
C PRO A 408 17.53 -1.85 -24.13
N LEU A 409 17.09 -1.85 -22.87
CA LEU A 409 17.55 -2.77 -21.84
C LEU A 409 16.37 -3.51 -21.19
N HIS A 410 16.53 -4.81 -21.00
CA HIS A 410 15.63 -5.61 -20.17
C HIS A 410 16.25 -5.81 -18.79
N ILE A 411 15.73 -5.10 -17.79
CA ILE A 411 16.23 -5.08 -16.43
C ILE A 411 15.46 -6.10 -15.60
N PHE A 412 16.12 -7.18 -15.21
CA PHE A 412 15.51 -8.24 -14.41
C PHE A 412 16.18 -8.46 -13.04
N GLU A 413 17.46 -8.14 -12.89
CA GLU A 413 18.16 -8.32 -11.62
C GLU A 413 17.65 -7.33 -10.55
N PRO A 414 17.37 -7.78 -9.31
CA PRO A 414 16.85 -6.94 -8.23
C PRO A 414 17.66 -5.66 -7.97
N ARG A 415 19.01 -5.74 -8.02
CA ARG A 415 19.90 -4.59 -7.80
C ARG A 415 19.72 -3.50 -8.86
N TYR A 416 19.52 -3.89 -10.12
CA TYR A 416 19.33 -2.93 -11.21
C TYR A 416 17.90 -2.42 -11.28
N ARG A 417 16.92 -3.19 -10.82
CA ARG A 417 15.55 -2.70 -10.61
C ARG A 417 15.52 -1.55 -9.58
N LEU A 418 16.25 -1.69 -8.47
CA LEU A 418 16.43 -0.61 -7.50
C LEU A 418 17.15 0.59 -8.12
N MET A 419 18.22 0.33 -8.89
CA MET A 419 18.97 1.38 -9.60
C MET A 419 18.07 2.21 -10.51
N MET A 420 17.26 1.56 -11.36
CA MET A 420 16.34 2.25 -12.27
C MET A 420 15.29 3.05 -11.53
N ARG A 421 14.70 2.49 -10.46
CA ARG A 421 13.74 3.23 -9.62
C ARG A 421 14.36 4.49 -9.06
N ARG A 422 15.58 4.41 -8.51
CA ARG A 422 16.30 5.59 -7.98
C ARG A 422 16.55 6.66 -9.03
N CYS A 423 16.96 6.27 -10.24
CA CYS A 423 17.15 7.22 -11.34
C CYS A 423 15.85 7.98 -11.66
N MET A 424 14.69 7.31 -11.53
CA MET A 424 13.39 7.93 -11.72
C MET A 424 12.95 8.79 -10.52
N GLU A 425 13.18 8.32 -9.29
CA GLU A 425 12.82 9.01 -8.04
C GLU A 425 13.63 10.30 -7.81
N THR A 426 14.93 10.28 -8.08
CA THR A 426 15.80 11.47 -7.99
C THR A 426 15.53 12.47 -9.11
N GLY A 427 14.83 12.05 -10.16
CA GLY A 427 14.55 12.86 -11.34
C GLY A 427 15.72 13.02 -12.30
N THR A 428 16.90 12.44 -12.01
CA THR A 428 18.05 12.52 -12.92
C THR A 428 17.78 11.81 -14.23
N LYS A 429 17.02 10.71 -14.18
CA LYS A 429 16.77 9.79 -15.30
C LYS A 429 18.05 9.36 -16.01
N LYS A 430 19.18 9.32 -15.28
CA LYS A 430 20.50 9.07 -15.86
C LYS A 430 21.27 8.02 -15.10
N PHE A 431 22.01 7.20 -15.84
CA PHE A 431 22.93 6.19 -15.30
C PHE A 431 24.11 5.99 -16.23
N GLY A 432 25.28 5.64 -15.69
CA GLY A 432 26.44 5.30 -16.49
C GLY A 432 26.37 3.86 -16.98
N MET A 433 26.83 3.60 -18.21
CA MET A 433 27.08 2.24 -18.68
C MET A 433 28.54 2.05 -19.09
N CYS A 434 29.10 0.94 -18.61
CA CYS A 434 30.44 0.49 -18.93
C CYS A 434 30.41 -0.96 -19.39
N SER A 435 31.38 -1.33 -20.23
CA SER A 435 31.70 -2.73 -20.50
C SER A 435 32.33 -3.38 -19.26
N TYR A 436 32.16 -4.70 -19.15
CA TYR A 436 32.85 -5.48 -18.13
C TYR A 436 34.35 -5.53 -18.42
N GLU A 437 35.17 -5.34 -17.40
CA GLU A 437 36.63 -5.49 -17.48
C GLU A 437 37.11 -6.45 -16.39
N HIS A 438 37.78 -7.52 -16.79
CA HIS A 438 38.27 -8.53 -15.86
C HIS A 438 39.25 -7.92 -14.85
N GLY A 439 39.09 -8.26 -13.57
CA GLY A 439 39.90 -7.72 -12.48
C GLY A 439 39.50 -6.34 -11.98
N LYS A 440 38.80 -5.51 -12.77
CA LYS A 440 38.31 -4.17 -12.35
C LYS A 440 36.81 -4.08 -12.12
N GLY A 441 36.05 -5.09 -12.57
CA GLY A 441 34.59 -5.11 -12.54
C GLY A 441 33.98 -4.38 -13.74
N PHE A 442 34.45 -3.18 -14.06
CA PHE A 442 34.04 -2.43 -15.25
C PHE A 442 35.12 -1.50 -15.77
N ALA A 443 35.01 -1.16 -17.06
CA ALA A 443 35.97 -0.34 -17.80
C ALA A 443 36.21 1.06 -17.21
N ASP A 444 37.38 1.64 -17.50
CA ASP A 444 37.75 3.01 -17.09
C ASP A 444 36.98 4.12 -17.82
N TYR A 445 36.28 3.77 -18.91
CA TYR A 445 35.53 4.71 -19.74
C TYR A 445 34.12 4.18 -20.01
N GLY A 446 33.16 5.09 -20.15
CA GLY A 446 31.77 4.73 -20.41
C GLY A 446 30.98 5.86 -21.01
N CYS A 447 29.67 5.64 -21.14
CA CYS A 447 28.73 6.62 -21.64
C CYS A 447 27.60 6.79 -20.63
N MET A 448 27.23 8.04 -20.35
CA MET A 448 26.07 8.37 -19.54
C MET A 448 24.82 8.17 -20.39
N LEU A 449 23.89 7.34 -19.97
CA LEU A 449 22.62 7.15 -20.65
C LEU A 449 21.52 7.95 -19.97
N GLU A 450 20.60 8.45 -20.79
CA GLU A 450 19.36 9.09 -20.35
C GLU A 450 18.17 8.17 -20.63
N ILE A 451 17.35 7.93 -19.60
CA ILE A 451 16.14 7.11 -19.66
C ILE A 451 15.02 7.95 -20.30
N HIS A 452 14.60 7.54 -21.49
CA HIS A 452 13.45 8.13 -22.17
C HIS A 452 12.14 7.48 -21.74
N SER A 453 12.14 6.15 -21.63
CA SER A 453 10.96 5.37 -21.27
C SER A 453 11.35 4.25 -20.29
N LEU A 454 10.43 3.92 -19.39
CA LEU A 454 10.57 2.80 -18.47
C LEU A 454 9.22 2.11 -18.30
N GLU A 455 9.13 0.88 -18.80
CA GLU A 455 7.94 0.04 -18.71
C GLU A 455 8.14 -1.05 -17.66
N LEU A 456 7.41 -0.97 -16.54
CA LEU A 456 7.46 -1.96 -15.47
C LEU A 456 6.54 -3.15 -15.77
N LEU A 457 7.05 -4.36 -15.58
CA LEU A 457 6.31 -5.60 -15.67
C LEU A 457 5.73 -6.00 -14.29
N PRO A 458 4.66 -6.83 -14.25
CA PRO A 458 4.01 -7.23 -12.98
C PRO A 458 4.90 -8.01 -12.01
N ASP A 459 5.95 -8.66 -12.50
CA ASP A 459 6.96 -9.36 -11.68
C ASP A 459 8.11 -8.43 -11.23
N GLY A 460 8.04 -7.16 -11.63
CA GLY A 460 8.95 -6.10 -11.26
C GLY A 460 10.16 -5.93 -12.16
N ARG A 461 10.30 -6.76 -13.21
CA ARG A 461 11.23 -6.49 -14.30
C ARG A 461 10.82 -5.21 -15.02
N SER A 462 11.72 -4.63 -15.81
CA SER A 462 11.38 -3.49 -16.67
C SER A 462 12.05 -3.53 -18.02
N PHE A 463 11.38 -3.02 -19.03
CA PHE A 463 12.02 -2.56 -20.26
C PHE A 463 12.38 -1.08 -20.09
N VAL A 464 13.61 -0.73 -20.42
CA VAL A 464 14.13 0.64 -20.31
C VAL A 464 14.62 1.05 -21.69
N ASP A 465 14.01 2.08 -22.25
CA ASP A 465 14.54 2.74 -23.43
C ASP A 465 15.43 3.89 -22.98
N ALA A 466 16.72 3.76 -23.26
CA ALA A 466 17.69 4.77 -22.93
C ALA A 466 18.47 5.21 -24.18
N VAL A 467 19.04 6.41 -24.15
CA VAL A 467 19.90 6.93 -25.24
C VAL A 467 21.23 7.36 -24.64
N GLY A 468 22.33 7.01 -25.30
CA GLY A 468 23.66 7.47 -24.91
C GLY A 468 23.79 8.99 -25.04
N GLY A 469 24.30 9.63 -24.01
CA GLY A 469 24.60 11.06 -23.95
C GLY A 469 26.11 11.27 -23.94
N SER A 470 26.62 11.85 -22.85
CA SER A 470 28.03 12.22 -22.74
C SER A 470 28.94 11.03 -22.40
N ARG A 471 30.15 11.06 -22.93
CA ARG A 471 31.22 10.13 -22.52
C ARG A 471 31.81 10.56 -21.19
N TYR A 472 32.35 9.61 -20.45
CA TYR A 472 33.04 9.89 -19.20
C TYR A 472 34.22 8.96 -18.95
N LYS A 473 35.12 9.41 -18.08
CA LYS A 473 36.19 8.65 -17.45
C LYS A 473 35.86 8.38 -16.00
N VAL A 474 36.12 7.17 -15.54
CA VAL A 474 35.98 6.75 -14.15
C VAL A 474 37.17 7.24 -13.34
N LEU A 475 36.91 8.08 -12.34
CA LEU A 475 37.93 8.58 -11.41
C LEU A 475 38.06 7.67 -10.19
N LYS A 476 36.91 7.23 -9.65
CA LYS A 476 36.84 6.38 -8.46
C LYS A 476 35.71 5.36 -8.64
N ARG A 477 35.95 4.12 -8.20
CA ARG A 477 34.97 3.03 -8.22
C ARG A 477 34.37 2.84 -6.84
N GLY A 478 33.08 2.56 -6.79
CA GLY A 478 32.32 2.29 -5.59
C GLY A 478 31.27 1.22 -5.81
N GLN A 479 30.50 0.95 -4.76
CA GLN A 479 29.37 0.05 -4.80
C GLN A 479 28.31 0.53 -3.81
N ARG A 480 27.04 0.50 -4.23
CA ARG A 480 25.90 0.86 -3.40
C ARG A 480 24.80 -0.16 -3.62
N ASP A 481 24.33 -0.77 -2.52
CA ASP A 481 23.17 -1.69 -2.53
C ASP A 481 23.24 -2.81 -3.58
N GLY A 482 24.45 -3.29 -3.89
CA GLY A 482 24.72 -4.41 -4.79
C GLY A 482 25.02 -4.05 -6.24
N TYR A 483 24.85 -2.79 -6.66
CA TYR A 483 25.26 -2.29 -7.98
C TYR A 483 26.49 -1.37 -7.88
N HIS A 484 27.24 -1.25 -8.97
CA HIS A 484 28.46 -0.44 -9.01
C HIS A 484 28.14 1.05 -9.03
N THR A 485 28.99 1.85 -8.40
CA THR A 485 28.97 3.32 -8.52
C THR A 485 30.30 3.86 -9.01
N ALA A 486 30.33 5.07 -9.55
CA ALA A 486 31.56 5.74 -9.90
C ALA A 486 31.52 7.25 -9.69
N ASP A 487 32.64 7.81 -9.24
CA ASP A 487 32.92 9.23 -9.48
C ASP A 487 33.51 9.36 -10.88
N ILE A 488 33.04 10.33 -11.64
CA ILE A 488 33.34 10.46 -13.06
C ILE A 488 33.79 11.87 -13.43
N GLU A 489 34.51 11.93 -14.54
CA GLU A 489 34.84 13.16 -15.27
C GLU A 489 34.25 13.05 -16.67
N TYR A 490 33.49 14.06 -17.10
CA TYR A 490 32.96 14.10 -18.47
C TYR A 490 34.08 14.34 -19.47
N LEU A 491 33.97 13.68 -20.63
CA LEU A 491 34.92 13.83 -21.74
C LEU A 491 34.28 14.59 -22.90
N GLU A 492 35.04 15.53 -23.45
CA GLU A 492 34.68 16.29 -24.64
C GLU A 492 35.81 16.21 -25.67
N ASP A 493 35.44 16.32 -26.95
CA ASP A 493 36.41 16.38 -28.03
C ASP A 493 37.14 17.73 -28.06
N LEU A 494 38.46 17.66 -28.20
CA LEU A 494 39.31 18.82 -28.35
C LEU A 494 39.03 19.49 -29.69
N LYS A 495 38.75 20.80 -29.65
CA LYS A 495 38.53 21.59 -30.86
C LYS A 495 39.85 22.06 -31.45
N VAL A 496 39.92 22.07 -32.77
CA VAL A 496 41.07 22.57 -33.56
C VAL A 496 40.60 23.68 -34.51
N ASP A 497 41.52 24.60 -34.83
CA ASP A 497 41.25 25.78 -35.65
C ASP A 497 42.31 25.95 -36.77
N GLY A 498 42.02 26.81 -37.74
CA GLY A 498 42.97 27.19 -38.81
C GLY A 498 43.35 26.01 -39.69
N SER A 499 44.64 25.89 -40.02
CA SER A 499 45.15 24.84 -40.92
C SER A 499 44.94 23.41 -40.40
N GLU A 500 44.87 23.23 -39.07
CA GLU A 500 44.59 21.91 -38.48
C GLU A 500 43.13 21.49 -38.72
N LEU A 501 42.20 22.45 -38.70
CA LEU A 501 40.80 22.21 -39.00
C LEU A 501 40.61 21.81 -40.47
N GLU A 502 41.25 22.51 -41.40
CA GLU A 502 41.18 22.18 -42.84
C GLU A 502 41.67 20.74 -43.12
N LEU A 503 42.76 20.33 -42.46
CA LEU A 503 43.27 18.96 -42.55
C LEU A 503 42.33 17.94 -41.91
N LEU A 504 41.70 18.29 -40.77
CA LEU A 504 40.75 17.44 -40.09
C LEU A 504 39.47 17.24 -40.92
N GLU A 505 38.96 18.29 -41.56
CA GLU A 505 37.80 18.24 -42.45
C GLU A 505 38.09 17.37 -43.68
N SER A 506 39.26 17.52 -44.30
CA SER A 506 39.69 16.66 -45.40
C SER A 506 39.79 15.18 -45.00
N LEU A 507 40.37 14.90 -43.82
CA LEU A 507 40.43 13.54 -43.28
C LEU A 507 39.03 12.99 -42.99
N HIS A 508 38.17 13.79 -42.34
CA HIS A 508 36.80 13.43 -42.02
C HIS A 508 36.03 13.04 -43.28
N ASP A 509 36.11 13.85 -44.34
CA ASP A 509 35.41 13.62 -45.60
C ASP A 509 35.87 12.35 -46.30
N SER A 510 37.19 12.11 -46.29
CA SER A 510 37.75 10.88 -46.83
C SER A 510 37.26 9.63 -46.08
N VAL A 511 37.25 9.65 -44.75
CA VAL A 511 36.83 8.50 -43.93
C VAL A 511 35.32 8.31 -43.99
N TYR A 512 34.54 9.40 -44.02
CA TYR A 512 33.09 9.34 -44.20
C TYR A 512 32.73 8.71 -45.55
N GLN A 513 33.41 9.09 -46.63
CA GLN A 513 33.21 8.47 -47.94
C GLN A 513 33.55 6.98 -47.93
N GLN A 514 34.65 6.58 -47.27
CA GLN A 514 34.99 5.17 -47.09
C GLN A 514 33.92 4.39 -46.32
N ALA A 515 33.35 4.99 -45.27
CA ALA A 515 32.26 4.40 -44.51
C ALA A 515 30.98 4.26 -45.34
N GLN A 516 30.64 5.27 -46.14
CA GLN A 516 29.52 5.19 -47.08
C GLN A 516 29.73 4.11 -48.13
N ASP A 517 30.91 4.04 -48.75
CA ASP A 517 31.24 3.03 -49.77
C ASP A 517 31.15 1.62 -49.17
N TRP A 518 31.69 1.41 -47.98
CA TRP A 518 31.56 0.15 -47.24
C TRP A 518 30.09 -0.21 -47.02
N TYR A 519 29.30 0.73 -46.47
CA TYR A 519 27.88 0.52 -46.18
C TYR A 519 27.05 0.24 -47.44
N GLN A 520 27.38 0.89 -48.56
CA GLN A 520 26.74 0.68 -49.86
C GLN A 520 27.13 -0.64 -50.53
N ARG A 521 28.31 -1.18 -50.25
CA ARG A 521 28.76 -2.50 -50.73
C ARG A 521 28.10 -3.65 -49.97
N LEU A 522 27.59 -3.43 -48.76
CA LEU A 522 26.84 -4.44 -48.02
C LEU A 522 25.61 -4.87 -48.84
N GLY A 523 25.41 -6.19 -48.98
CA GLY A 523 24.23 -6.74 -49.64
C GLY A 523 22.93 -6.21 -49.02
N SER A 524 21.87 -6.06 -49.84
CA SER A 524 20.59 -5.43 -49.42
C SER A 524 20.05 -6.01 -48.12
N ARG A 525 20.08 -7.34 -47.97
CA ARG A 525 19.61 -8.06 -46.78
C ARG A 525 20.37 -7.66 -45.50
N ILE A 526 21.69 -7.51 -45.57
CA ILE A 526 22.51 -7.13 -44.41
C ILE A 526 22.22 -5.68 -44.03
N ARG A 527 22.13 -4.80 -45.03
CA ARG A 527 21.84 -3.38 -44.85
C ARG A 527 20.47 -3.15 -44.23
N GLU A 528 19.44 -3.85 -44.70
CA GLU A 528 18.10 -3.82 -44.10
C GLU A 528 18.10 -4.28 -42.65
N GLN A 529 18.88 -5.31 -42.31
CA GLN A 529 19.01 -5.79 -40.95
C GLN A 529 19.70 -4.75 -40.05
N ILE A 530 20.78 -4.13 -40.51
CA ILE A 530 21.45 -3.03 -39.79
C ILE A 530 20.47 -1.88 -39.57
N ASN A 531 19.75 -1.46 -40.61
CA ASN A 531 18.82 -0.33 -40.53
C ASN A 531 17.69 -0.58 -39.54
N ARG A 532 17.19 -1.81 -39.47
CA ARG A 532 16.16 -2.19 -38.51
C ARG A 532 16.66 -2.16 -37.07
N GLN A 533 17.94 -2.45 -36.84
CA GLN A 533 18.51 -2.59 -35.50
C GLN A 533 19.16 -1.29 -34.97
N TYR A 534 19.86 -0.56 -35.84
CA TYR A 534 20.68 0.60 -35.47
C TYR A 534 20.22 1.91 -36.14
N GLY A 535 19.22 1.85 -37.01
CA GLY A 535 18.85 2.97 -37.89
C GLY A 535 19.78 3.08 -39.10
N ILE A 536 19.44 4.00 -40.01
CA ILE A 536 20.29 4.33 -41.17
C ILE A 536 21.57 5.03 -40.71
N MET A 537 22.62 4.92 -41.53
CA MET A 537 23.86 5.66 -41.32
C MET A 537 23.55 7.17 -41.31
N PRO A 538 23.97 7.92 -40.26
CA PRO A 538 23.73 9.36 -40.19
C PRO A 538 24.42 10.12 -41.34
N ASP A 539 23.77 11.20 -41.77
CA ASP A 539 24.33 12.12 -42.75
C ASP A 539 25.56 12.85 -42.19
N LYS A 540 26.39 13.35 -43.12
CA LYS A 540 27.55 14.16 -42.79
C LYS A 540 27.09 15.45 -42.10
N GLU A 541 27.66 15.76 -40.94
CA GLU A 541 27.42 17.03 -40.26
C GLU A 541 28.16 18.18 -40.97
N GLU A 542 27.51 19.36 -41.09
CA GLU A 542 28.15 20.56 -41.66
C GLU A 542 29.31 21.05 -40.79
N ASN A 543 29.12 21.02 -39.47
CA ASN A 543 30.14 21.37 -38.49
C ASN A 543 30.54 20.13 -37.68
N ILE A 544 31.67 19.54 -38.06
CA ILE A 544 32.20 18.29 -37.46
C ILE A 544 32.62 18.44 -35.98
N GLN A 545 32.68 19.68 -35.45
CA GLN A 545 33.04 20.00 -34.07
C GLN A 545 31.87 20.59 -33.26
N ALA A 546 30.64 20.53 -33.79
CA ALA A 546 29.44 21.06 -33.12
C ALA A 546 29.08 20.24 -31.87
N SER A 547 29.11 18.92 -31.98
CA SER A 547 28.90 17.99 -30.87
C SER A 547 30.14 17.90 -29.98
N SER A 548 29.95 17.91 -28.65
CA SER A 548 31.03 17.67 -27.69
C SER A 548 31.59 16.25 -27.75
N ASN A 549 30.89 15.32 -28.41
CA ASN A 549 31.35 13.96 -28.63
C ASN A 549 31.78 13.71 -30.09
N GLY A 550 31.87 14.76 -30.91
CA GLY A 550 32.13 14.62 -32.35
C GLY A 550 30.96 13.99 -33.13
N PRO A 551 31.17 13.69 -34.43
CA PRO A 551 30.09 13.35 -35.35
C PRO A 551 29.36 12.05 -35.01
N ALA A 552 28.03 12.06 -35.14
CA ALA A 552 27.17 10.92 -34.78
C ALA A 552 27.46 9.64 -35.61
N TRP A 553 27.81 9.80 -36.89
CA TRP A 553 28.09 8.67 -37.78
C TRP A 553 29.30 7.84 -37.32
N CYS A 554 30.28 8.45 -36.64
CA CYS A 554 31.44 7.75 -36.08
C CYS A 554 30.99 6.72 -35.04
N TRP A 555 30.08 7.13 -34.17
CA TRP A 555 29.52 6.30 -33.10
C TRP A 555 28.60 5.22 -33.65
N TRP A 556 27.74 5.58 -34.61
CA TRP A 556 26.91 4.63 -35.32
C TRP A 556 27.77 3.54 -35.97
N LEU A 557 28.85 3.92 -36.68
CA LEU A 557 29.73 2.97 -37.33
C LEU A 557 30.37 2.00 -36.32
N LEU A 558 30.88 2.50 -35.19
CA LEU A 558 31.45 1.65 -34.13
C LEU A 558 30.44 0.68 -33.50
N SER A 559 29.17 1.05 -33.46
CA SER A 559 28.11 0.20 -32.93
C SER A 559 27.68 -0.93 -33.88
N VAL A 560 27.81 -0.68 -35.18
CA VAL A 560 27.47 -1.65 -36.24
C VAL A 560 28.63 -2.63 -36.46
N LEU A 561 29.87 -2.14 -36.36
CA LEU A 561 31.06 -2.96 -36.48
C LEU A 561 31.24 -3.80 -35.20
N GLN A 562 31.23 -5.13 -35.35
CA GLN A 562 31.39 -6.09 -34.24
C GLN A 562 32.86 -6.20 -33.82
N LEU A 563 33.38 -5.11 -33.26
CA LEU A 563 34.76 -5.02 -32.78
C LEU A 563 34.90 -5.59 -31.37
N ASP A 564 36.13 -5.88 -30.98
CA ASP A 564 36.45 -6.25 -29.60
C ASP A 564 36.04 -5.14 -28.62
N PRO A 565 35.34 -5.44 -27.51
CA PRO A 565 34.88 -4.43 -26.56
C PRO A 565 36.00 -3.59 -25.92
N ALA A 566 37.19 -4.15 -25.75
CA ALA A 566 38.33 -3.38 -25.21
C ALA A 566 38.79 -2.35 -26.25
N TYR A 567 38.86 -2.73 -27.53
CA TYR A 567 39.16 -1.79 -28.61
C TYR A 567 38.08 -0.70 -28.74
N GLN A 568 36.80 -1.08 -28.69
CA GLN A 568 35.69 -0.14 -28.69
C GLN A 568 35.80 0.88 -27.54
N THR A 569 36.18 0.42 -26.35
CA THR A 569 36.41 1.28 -25.19
C THR A 569 37.61 2.20 -25.39
N THR A 570 38.68 1.73 -26.03
CA THR A 570 39.83 2.58 -26.42
C THR A 570 39.41 3.69 -27.37
N VAL A 571 38.60 3.39 -28.39
CA VAL A 571 38.13 4.44 -29.33
C VAL A 571 37.18 5.41 -28.64
N LEU A 572 36.34 4.92 -27.72
CA LEU A 572 35.45 5.74 -26.89
C LEU A 572 36.22 6.75 -26.04
N SER A 573 37.41 6.40 -25.55
CA SER A 573 38.21 7.26 -24.66
C SER A 573 38.99 8.38 -25.38
N LEU A 574 39.10 8.33 -26.72
CA LEU A 574 39.82 9.33 -27.50
C LEU A 574 39.10 10.69 -27.48
N THR A 575 39.81 11.75 -27.12
CA THR A 575 39.32 13.15 -27.19
C THR A 575 39.74 13.87 -28.47
N SER A 576 40.60 13.26 -29.28
CA SER A 576 41.01 13.77 -30.60
C SER A 576 40.16 13.14 -31.69
N LEU A 577 39.36 13.95 -32.40
CA LEU A 577 38.58 13.48 -33.54
C LEU A 577 39.49 12.93 -34.64
N LYS A 578 40.66 13.55 -34.85
CA LYS A 578 41.67 13.10 -35.81
C LYS A 578 42.11 11.65 -35.54
N ASP A 579 42.42 11.35 -34.29
CA ASP A 579 42.86 10.00 -33.89
C ASP A 579 41.72 9.00 -34.05
N ARG A 580 40.51 9.38 -33.63
CA ARG A 580 39.30 8.56 -33.81
C ARG A 580 39.07 8.22 -35.29
N LEU A 581 39.13 9.21 -36.18
CA LEU A 581 39.00 9.01 -37.62
C LEU A 581 40.13 8.11 -38.17
N GLY A 582 41.35 8.26 -37.68
CA GLY A 582 42.47 7.39 -38.02
C GLY A 582 42.21 5.92 -37.67
N HIS A 583 41.67 5.66 -36.48
CA HIS A 583 41.24 4.32 -36.06
C HIS A 583 40.12 3.77 -36.96
N LEU A 584 39.07 4.57 -37.22
CA LEU A 584 37.97 4.16 -38.09
C LEU A 584 38.43 3.83 -39.51
N ARG A 585 39.37 4.60 -40.06
CA ARG A 585 39.96 4.34 -41.38
C ARG A 585 40.62 2.96 -41.43
N LEU A 586 41.48 2.64 -40.46
CA LEU A 586 42.17 1.34 -40.38
C LEU A 586 41.18 0.18 -40.26
N VAL A 587 40.11 0.37 -39.48
CA VAL A 587 39.06 -0.64 -39.34
C VAL A 587 38.33 -0.84 -40.66
N LEU A 588 37.92 0.22 -41.34
CA LEU A 588 37.25 0.15 -42.64
C LEU A 588 38.14 -0.50 -43.72
N GLU A 589 39.43 -0.19 -43.74
CA GLU A 589 40.40 -0.83 -44.63
C GLU A 589 40.44 -2.35 -44.41
N TYR A 590 40.47 -2.81 -43.16
CA TYR A 590 40.43 -4.23 -42.83
C TYR A 590 39.14 -4.92 -43.32
N PHE A 591 37.98 -4.30 -43.10
CA PHE A 591 36.69 -4.81 -43.57
C PHE A 591 36.47 -4.68 -45.08
N SER A 592 37.28 -3.89 -45.78
CA SER A 592 37.24 -3.77 -47.24
C SER A 592 38.06 -4.84 -47.96
N GLN A 593 38.98 -5.49 -47.25
CA GLN A 593 39.86 -6.56 -47.77
C GLN A 593 39.30 -7.97 -47.52
N SER A 594 38.27 -8.08 -46.67
CA SER A 594 37.54 -9.32 -46.35
C SER A 594 36.21 -9.38 -47.10
#